data_AF-A0A349H330-F1
#
_entry.id   AF-A0A349H330-F1
#
_cell.length_a   1.000
_cell.length_b   1.000
_cell.length_c   1.000
_cell.angle_alpha   90.00
_cell.angle_beta   90.00
_cell.angle_gamma   90.00
#
_symmetry.space_group_name_H-M   'P 1'
#
loop_
_entity.id
_entity.type
_entity.pdbx_description
1 polymer ?
#
loop_
_entity_poly.entity_id
_entity_poly.type
_entity_poly.pdbx_seq_one_letter_code
_entity_poly.pdbx_strand_id
1 'polypeptide(L)'
;MNTLEYIQTAEAQGNAICRIYSRLRNAPSLHERTELLRQAEKHAETLGNALRQVAETNPVAGQATEETIQAMQSLNTIMEQVMIQEREYRISAGGDDTP
;
A
#
# COMPACT_ATOMS: atom_id res chain seq x y z
N MET A 1 2.42 -20.21 0.10
CA MET A 1 2.62 -19.04 0.96
C MET A 1 1.81 -19.24 2.23
N ASN A 2 2.42 -19.02 3.39
CA ASN A 2 1.73 -18.95 4.67
C ASN A 2 1.23 -17.51 4.94
N THR A 3 0.42 -17.31 5.98
CA THR A 3 -0.16 -15.99 6.32
C THR A 3 0.94 -14.93 6.48
N LEU A 4 2.07 -15.27 7.09
CA LEU A 4 3.19 -14.36 7.29
C LEU A 4 3.80 -13.88 5.96
N GLU A 5 4.01 -14.78 4.99
CA GLU A 5 4.51 -14.42 3.66
C GLU A 5 3.54 -13.51 2.90
N TYR A 6 2.23 -13.70 3.07
CA TYR A 6 1.22 -12.79 2.51
C TYR A 6 1.25 -11.42 3.18
N ILE A 7 1.41 -11.35 4.50
CA ILE A 7 1.56 -10.09 5.23
C ILE A 7 2.82 -9.36 4.75
N GLN A 8 3.98 -10.03 4.71
CA GLN A 8 5.23 -9.44 4.24
C GLN A 8 5.15 -8.97 2.79
N THR A 9 4.43 -9.70 1.94
CA THR A 9 4.15 -9.27 0.56
C THR A 9 3.33 -7.99 0.56
N ALA A 10 2.24 -7.93 1.34
CA ALA A 10 1.41 -6.73 1.47
C ALA A 10 2.22 -5.53 1.99
N GLU A 11 3.06 -5.72 3.00
CA GLU A 11 3.95 -4.67 3.51
C GLU A 11 4.92 -4.16 2.44
N ALA A 12 5.55 -5.06 1.68
CA ALA A 12 6.46 -4.69 0.61
C ALA A 12 5.77 -3.87 -0.49
N GLN A 13 4.54 -4.27 -0.87
CA GLN A 13 3.76 -3.53 -1.86
C GLN A 13 3.31 -2.16 -1.31
N GLY A 14 2.83 -2.08 -0.07
CA GLY A 14 2.43 -0.82 0.54
C GLY A 14 3.60 0.18 0.65
N ASN A 15 4.79 -0.30 1.04
CA ASN A 15 6.00 0.50 1.04
C ASN A 15 6.40 0.99 -0.36
N ALA A 16 6.25 0.16 -1.39
CA ALA A 16 6.51 0.55 -2.77
C ALA A 16 5.55 1.68 -3.22
N ILE A 17 4.26 1.56 -2.90
CA ILE A 17 3.25 2.58 -3.17
C ILE A 17 3.61 3.91 -2.48
N CYS A 18 3.97 3.87 -1.19
CA CYS A 18 4.44 5.05 -0.45
C CYS A 18 5.64 5.73 -1.14
N ARG A 19 6.65 4.97 -1.58
CA ARG A 19 7.80 5.53 -2.30
C ARG A 19 7.39 6.15 -3.63
N ILE A 20 6.45 5.54 -4.34
CA ILE A 20 5.94 6.05 -5.61
C ILE A 20 5.19 7.38 -5.41
N TYR A 21 4.30 7.49 -4.43
CA TYR A 21 3.62 8.77 -4.14
C TYR A 21 4.60 9.88 -3.74
N SER A 22 5.64 9.55 -2.97
CA SER A 22 6.72 10.49 -2.65
C SER A 22 7.49 10.96 -3.90
N ARG A 23 7.72 10.09 -4.88
CA ARG A 23 8.33 10.44 -6.17
C ARG A 23 7.38 11.24 -7.06
N LEU A 24 6.10 10.85 -7.11
CA LEU A 24 5.05 11.55 -7.86
C LEU A 24 4.97 13.03 -7.51
N ARG A 25 5.12 13.38 -6.23
CA ARG A 25 5.13 14.76 -5.74
C ARG A 25 6.23 15.61 -6.38
N ASN A 26 7.36 15.01 -6.74
CA ASN A 26 8.54 15.68 -7.28
C ASN A 26 8.74 15.43 -8.78
N ALA A 27 7.83 14.70 -9.43
CA ALA A 27 7.99 14.29 -10.82
C ALA A 27 7.77 15.49 -11.78
N PRO A 28 8.80 15.92 -12.53
CA PRO A 28 8.76 17.15 -13.34
C PRO A 28 7.91 17.03 -14.61
N SER A 29 7.62 15.81 -15.09
CA SER A 29 6.94 15.61 -16.37
C SER A 29 5.67 14.78 -16.24
N LEU A 30 4.69 15.06 -17.12
CA LEU A 30 3.45 14.28 -17.19
C LEU A 30 3.74 12.81 -17.53
N HIS A 31 4.71 12.55 -18.41
CA HIS A 31 5.11 11.19 -18.78
C HIS A 31 5.63 10.39 -17.57
N GLU A 32 6.52 10.98 -16.76
CA GLU A 32 7.01 10.33 -15.54
C GLU A 32 5.89 10.13 -14.51
N ARG A 33 4.98 11.10 -14.37
CA ARG A 33 3.81 10.96 -13.50
C ARG A 33 2.91 9.80 -13.93
N THR A 34 2.62 9.67 -15.23
CA THR A 34 1.81 8.56 -15.76
C THR A 34 2.46 7.21 -15.52
N GLU A 35 3.77 7.10 -15.72
CA GLU A 35 4.49 5.84 -15.49
C GLU A 35 4.52 5.46 -14.01
N LEU A 36 4.76 6.43 -13.12
CA LEU A 36 4.71 6.21 -11.68
C LEU A 36 3.30 5.80 -11.22
N LEU A 37 2.23 6.41 -11.74
CA LEU A 37 0.85 6.01 -11.42
C LEU A 37 0.55 4.57 -11.88
N ARG A 38 1.03 4.18 -13.07
CA ARG A 38 0.90 2.80 -13.55
C ARG A 38 1.61 1.80 -12.63
N GLN A 39 2.79 2.16 -12.12
CA GLN A 39 3.51 1.35 -11.14
C GLN A 39 2.74 1.26 -9.82
N ALA A 40 2.20 2.37 -9.32
CA ALA A 40 1.39 2.39 -8.10
C ALA A 40 0.17 1.47 -8.23
N GLU A 41 -0.54 1.51 -9.38
CA GLU A 41 -1.69 0.65 -9.67
C GLU A 41 -1.32 -0.85 -9.60
N LYS A 42 -0.21 -1.25 -10.24
CA LYS A 42 0.27 -2.64 -10.20
C LYS A 42 0.62 -3.10 -8.77
N HIS A 43 1.25 -2.24 -8.00
CA HIS A 43 1.54 -2.53 -6.60
C HIS A 43 0.25 -2.61 -5.76
N ALA A 44 -0.73 -1.74 -6.02
CA ALA A 44 -2.03 -1.74 -5.35
C ALA A 44 -2.84 -3.01 -5.65
N GLU A 45 -2.80 -3.50 -6.88
CA GLU A 45 -3.41 -4.79 -7.25
C GLU A 45 -2.77 -5.95 -6.48
N THR A 46 -1.44 -5.98 -6.44
CA THR A 46 -0.68 -7.03 -5.73
C THR A 46 -0.94 -6.96 -4.22
N LEU A 47 -1.00 -5.74 -3.67
CA LEU A 47 -1.36 -5.47 -2.28
C LEU A 47 -2.76 -6.00 -1.95
N GLY A 48 -3.77 -5.66 -2.76
CA GLY A 48 -5.14 -6.12 -2.56
C GLY A 48 -5.26 -7.64 -2.61
N ASN A 49 -4.55 -8.29 -3.54
CA ASN A 49 -4.50 -9.74 -3.61
C ASN A 49 -3.83 -10.36 -2.37
N ALA A 50 -2.72 -9.80 -1.90
CA ALA A 50 -2.05 -10.26 -0.68
C ALA A 50 -2.94 -10.09 0.56
N LEU A 51 -3.61 -8.93 0.71
CA LEU A 51 -4.55 -8.68 1.81
C LEU A 51 -5.73 -9.64 1.81
N ARG A 52 -6.26 -9.98 0.63
CA ARG A 52 -7.32 -10.98 0.50
C ARG A 52 -6.83 -12.35 1.00
N GLN A 53 -5.62 -12.75 0.63
CA GLN A 53 -5.01 -13.99 1.11
C GLN A 53 -4.75 -13.97 2.62
N VAL A 54 -4.32 -12.85 3.20
CA VAL A 54 -4.21 -12.69 4.66
C VAL A 54 -5.57 -12.89 5.34
N ALA A 55 -6.64 -12.32 4.79
CA ALA A 55 -8.00 -12.48 5.34
C ALA A 55 -8.51 -13.92 5.22
N GLU A 56 -8.23 -14.60 4.11
CA GLU A 56 -8.61 -16.01 3.86
C GLU A 56 -7.83 -16.98 4.75
N THR A 57 -6.58 -16.66 5.07
CA THR A 57 -5.67 -17.49 5.87
C THR A 57 -5.54 -17.01 7.32
N ASN A 58 -6.44 -16.12 7.75
CA ASN A 58 -6.33 -15.44 9.04
C ASN A 58 -6.26 -16.47 10.19
N PRO A 59 -5.13 -16.57 10.92
CA PRO A 59 -5.02 -17.52 12.01
C PRO A 59 -5.99 -17.12 13.12
N VAL A 60 -6.79 -18.09 13.58
CA VAL A 60 -7.66 -17.91 14.75
C VAL A 60 -6.81 -17.31 15.88
N ALA A 61 -7.35 -16.36 16.66
CA ALA A 61 -6.62 -15.52 17.63
C ALA A 61 -5.78 -16.26 18.71
N GLY A 62 -5.75 -17.59 18.73
CA GLY A 62 -4.86 -18.41 19.55
C GLY A 62 -3.77 -19.20 18.78
N GLN A 63 -3.72 -19.10 17.45
CA GLN A 63 -2.75 -19.78 16.57
C GLN A 63 -1.80 -18.82 15.85
N ALA A 64 -2.04 -17.52 15.94
CA ALA A 64 -1.15 -16.51 15.40
C ALA A 64 0.16 -16.50 16.19
N THR A 65 1.29 -16.60 15.50
CA THR A 65 2.60 -16.40 16.13
C THR A 65 2.77 -14.91 16.49
N GLU A 66 3.61 -14.62 17.48
CA GLU A 66 3.96 -13.22 17.84
C GLU A 66 4.48 -12.44 16.63
N GLU A 67 5.28 -13.09 15.78
CA GLU A 67 5.74 -12.54 14.50
C GLU A 67 4.59 -12.19 13.54
N THR A 68 3.55 -13.02 13.47
CA THR A 68 2.37 -12.76 12.63
C THR A 68 1.59 -11.55 13.16
N ILE A 69 1.46 -11.44 14.47
CA ILE A 69 0.79 -10.30 15.13
C ILE A 69 1.56 -9.01 14.87
N GLN A 70 2.88 -9.03 15.02
CA GLN A 70 3.73 -7.87 14.78
C GLN A 70 3.69 -7.44 13.31
N ALA A 71 3.75 -8.39 12.38
CA ALA A 71 3.64 -8.10 10.95
C ALA A 71 2.25 -7.51 10.59
N MET A 72 1.16 -7.97 11.21
CA MET A 72 -0.16 -7.35 11.01
C MET A 72 -0.22 -5.91 11.54
N GLN A 73 0.43 -5.61 12.66
CA GLN A 73 0.50 -4.24 13.20
C GLN A 73 1.31 -3.33 12.27
N SER A 74 2.47 -3.79 11.80
CA SER A 74 3.29 -3.06 10.85
C SER A 74 2.57 -2.83 9.51
N LEU A 75 1.87 -3.84 9.00
CA LEU A 75 0.99 -3.72 7.84
C LEU A 75 -0.09 -2.65 8.03
N ASN A 76 -0.77 -2.62 9.18
CA ASN A 76 -1.77 -1.57 9.46
C ASN A 76 -1.17 -0.16 9.37
N THR A 77 0.01 0.05 9.95
CA THR A 77 0.72 1.34 9.85
C THR A 77 1.05 1.70 8.39
N ILE A 78 1.51 0.73 7.59
CA ILE A 78 1.81 0.96 6.18
C ILE A 78 0.55 1.31 5.39
N MET A 79 -0.56 0.62 5.64
CA MET A 79 -1.85 0.90 4.98
C MET A 79 -2.36 2.31 5.31
N GLU A 80 -2.24 2.75 6.57
CA GLU A 80 -2.54 4.13 6.97
C GLU A 80 -1.69 5.14 6.19
N GLN A 81 -0.37 4.89 6.07
CA GLN A 81 0.52 5.76 5.32
C GLN A 81 0.16 5.81 3.82
N VAL A 82 -0.18 4.68 3.21
CA VAL A 82 -0.63 4.64 1.80
C VAL A 82 -1.85 5.52 1.61
N MET A 83 -2.86 5.39 2.49
CA MET A 83 -4.08 6.20 2.42
C MET A 83 -3.79 7.71 2.58
N ILE A 84 -2.90 8.07 3.51
CA ILE A 84 -2.48 9.46 3.73
C ILE A 84 -1.78 9.99 2.47
N GLN A 85 -0.81 9.26 1.93
CA GLN A 85 -0.06 9.71 0.75
C GLN A 85 -0.93 9.83 -0.49
N GLU A 86 -1.85 8.89 -0.72
CA GLU A 86 -2.82 8.99 -1.80
C GLU A 86 -3.74 10.22 -1.63
N ARG A 87 -4.22 10.47 -0.41
CA ARG A 87 -5.04 11.65 -0.09
C ARG A 87 -4.27 12.95 -0.35
N GLU A 88 -3.05 13.06 0.15
CA GLU A 88 -2.20 14.23 -0.08
C GLU A 88 -1.90 14.43 -1.56
N TYR A 89 -1.62 13.34 -2.30
CA TYR A 89 -1.42 13.40 -3.74
C TYR A 89 -2.66 13.95 -4.44
N ARG A 90 -3.86 13.42 -4.14
CA ARG A 90 -5.13 13.90 -4.72
C ARG A 90 -5.35 15.40 -4.47
N ILE A 91 -5.11 15.88 -3.24
CA ILE A 91 -5.21 17.30 -2.90
C ILE A 91 -4.21 18.13 -3.72
N SER A 92 -2.95 17.67 -3.83
CA SER A 92 -1.92 18.40 -4.59
C SER A 92 -2.12 18.36 -6.11
N ALA A 93 -2.75 17.31 -6.63
CA ALA A 93 -2.98 17.09 -8.06
C ALA A 93 -4.31 17.66 -8.55
N GLY A 94 -5.25 17.94 -7.65
CA GLY A 94 -6.64 18.32 -7.95
C GLY A 94 -7.13 19.53 -7.16
N GLY A 95 -6.30 20.56 -6.98
CA GLY A 95 -6.72 21.86 -6.44
C GLY A 95 -7.67 22.67 -7.35
N ASP A 96 -8.54 22.00 -8.11
CA ASP A 96 -9.52 22.60 -9.04
C ASP A 96 -10.94 22.01 -8.91
N ASP A 97 -11.24 21.23 -7.88
CA ASP A 97 -12.63 20.96 -7.50
C ASP A 97 -13.13 22.05 -6.55
N THR A 98 -13.32 23.26 -7.11
CA THR A 98 -14.21 24.27 -6.52
C THR A 98 -15.57 24.09 -7.20
N PRO A 99 -16.66 23.75 -6.48
CA PRO A 99 -18.00 24.04 -6.99
C PRO A 99 -18.24 25.56 -7.09
#